data_AF-A0A0F9UU05-F1
#
_entry.id   AF-A0A0F9UU05-F1
#
_cell.length_a   1.000
_cell.length_b   1.000
_cell.length_c   1.000
_cell.angle_alpha   90.00
_cell.angle_beta   90.00
_cell.angle_gamma   90.00
#
_symmetry.space_group_name_H-M   'P 1'
#
loop_
_entity.id
_entity.type
_entity.pdbx_description
1 polymer ?
#
loop_
_entity_poly.entity_id
_entity_poly.type
_entity_poly.pdbx_seq_one_letter_code
_entity_poly.pdbx_strand_id
1 'polypeptide(L)'
;MYLDDIAATIRSHIPEGRMPGEDSEGLLLLYATLLRVKGASITNSDIHDAWSAWMAERDATHISLIPYNELSEEVQEEDRVFATAVRKAAEELERTEASRPEFGDILFPSGPPKTEPETREALDLYKIMVQSSEGLVSRRQNVNTFFLTMNGALLTAFGLILQGSGGDKLGALGVAVLALAGVILCGAWRSLITSFGQLNRGKFQVINTIERYLKAAIYAAEWEALGRGEDPGKYRSFTSREIWVPNALIIIHGIIVVVALLVFSGCIDLGNSAAT
;
A
#
# COMPACT_ATOMS: atom_id res chain seq x y z
N MET A 1 4.23 3.48 7.00
CA MET A 1 4.44 2.02 6.89
C MET A 1 3.50 1.33 7.89
N TYR A 2 3.02 0.11 7.63
CA TYR A 2 1.99 -0.51 8.51
C TYR A 2 2.49 -0.80 9.94
N LEU A 3 3.81 -0.83 10.17
CA LEU A 3 4.40 -1.01 11.50
C LEU A 3 4.41 0.28 12.32
N ASP A 4 4.25 1.45 11.69
CA ASP A 4 4.33 2.75 12.37
C ASP A 4 3.20 2.91 13.40
N ASP A 5 2.00 2.41 13.08
CA ASP A 5 0.87 2.42 14.00
C ASP A 5 1.13 1.53 15.23
N ILE A 6 1.73 0.35 15.01
CA ILE A 6 2.10 -0.57 16.10
C ILE A 6 3.22 0.04 16.95
N ALA A 7 4.22 0.64 16.31
CA ALA A 7 5.30 1.34 16.98
C ALA A 7 4.78 2.51 17.83
N ALA A 8 3.81 3.28 17.34
CA ALA A 8 3.15 4.35 18.07
C ALA A 8 2.36 3.81 19.29
N THR A 9 1.64 2.69 19.14
CA THR A 9 0.98 2.02 20.27
C THR A 9 1.99 1.52 21.29
N ILE A 10 3.10 0.90 20.88
CA ILE A 10 4.17 0.49 21.82
C ILE A 10 4.72 1.72 22.55
N ARG A 11 4.99 2.80 21.82
CA ARG A 11 5.56 4.04 22.37
C ARG A 11 4.66 4.67 23.44
N SER A 12 3.33 4.61 23.29
CA SER A 12 2.39 5.17 24.27
C SER A 12 2.40 4.41 25.61
N HIS A 13 2.83 3.14 25.62
CA HIS A 13 2.99 2.33 26.83
C HIS A 13 4.39 2.45 27.47
N ILE A 14 5.35 3.11 26.83
CA ILE A 14 6.70 3.35 27.37
C ILE A 14 6.69 4.65 28.19
N PRO A 15 7.12 4.64 29.46
CA PRO A 15 7.19 5.85 30.29
C PRO A 15 8.07 6.94 29.68
N GLU A 16 7.74 8.21 29.95
CA GLU A 16 8.54 9.36 29.53
C GLU A 16 9.98 9.27 30.07
N GLY A 17 10.96 9.70 29.26
CA GLY A 17 12.38 9.68 29.64
C GLY A 17 13.05 8.29 29.60
N ARG A 18 12.31 7.22 29.27
CA ARG A 18 12.88 5.87 29.14
C ARG A 18 13.37 5.51 27.74
N MET A 19 13.02 6.30 26.72
CA MET A 19 13.48 6.05 25.34
C MET A 19 14.96 6.41 25.18
N PRO A 20 15.76 5.59 24.47
CA PRO A 20 17.18 5.88 24.23
C PRO A 20 17.32 6.97 23.14
N GLY A 21 17.54 8.22 23.54
CA GLY A 21 17.93 9.33 22.66
C GLY A 21 16.99 9.68 21.49
N GLU A 22 17.41 10.63 20.65
CA GLU A 22 16.61 11.21 19.55
C GLU A 22 16.44 10.29 18.32
N ASP A 23 17.09 9.11 18.27
CA ASP A 23 17.08 8.20 17.10
C ASP A 23 16.55 6.79 17.43
N SER A 24 15.48 6.73 18.22
CA SER A 24 14.90 5.47 18.71
C SER A 24 13.71 4.94 17.88
N GLU A 25 13.40 5.59 16.76
CA GLU A 25 12.33 5.14 15.84
C GLU A 25 12.63 3.75 15.26
N GLY A 26 13.89 3.50 14.84
CA GLY A 26 14.32 2.20 14.34
C GLY A 26 14.15 1.07 15.36
N LEU A 27 14.37 1.36 16.64
CA LEU A 27 14.18 0.40 17.73
C LEU A 27 12.70 0.05 17.92
N LEU A 28 11.80 1.05 17.86
CA LEU A 28 10.36 0.80 17.96
C LEU A 28 9.83 -0.04 16.80
N LEU A 29 10.40 0.10 15.60
CA LEU A 29 10.06 -0.75 14.46
C LEU A 29 10.51 -2.20 14.64
N LEU A 30 11.65 -2.44 15.29
CA LEU A 30 12.08 -3.80 15.67
C LEU A 30 11.13 -4.39 16.71
N TYR A 31 10.74 -3.63 17.73
CA TYR A 31 9.75 -4.09 18.72
C TYR A 31 8.36 -4.33 18.09
N ALA A 32 7.92 -3.48 17.16
CA ALA A 32 6.69 -3.70 16.40
C ALA A 32 6.76 -5.00 15.57
N THR A 33 7.93 -5.33 15.04
CA THR A 33 8.17 -6.59 14.33
C THR A 33 8.09 -7.78 15.30
N LEU A 34 8.72 -7.70 16.47
CA LEU A 34 8.65 -8.75 17.49
C LEU A 34 7.22 -8.97 18.01
N LEU A 35 6.46 -7.89 18.24
CA LEU A 35 5.04 -7.97 18.60
C LEU A 35 4.26 -8.77 17.56
N ARG A 36 4.51 -8.55 16.26
CA ARG A 36 3.83 -9.28 15.18
C ARG A 36 4.14 -10.77 15.14
N VAL A 37 5.31 -11.18 15.65
CA VAL A 37 5.74 -12.58 15.65
C VAL A 37 5.32 -13.28 16.93
N LYS A 38 5.49 -12.64 18.09
CA LYS A 38 5.31 -13.28 19.41
C LYS A 38 4.06 -12.81 20.16
N GLY A 39 3.43 -11.71 19.76
CA GLY A 39 2.28 -11.13 20.47
C GLY A 39 2.60 -10.89 21.95
N ALA A 40 1.65 -11.24 22.83
CA ALA A 40 1.82 -11.14 24.28
C ALA A 40 2.87 -12.11 24.88
N SER A 41 3.40 -13.07 24.11
CA SER A 41 4.40 -14.06 24.59
C SER A 41 5.86 -13.55 24.52
N ILE A 42 6.06 -12.27 24.18
CA ILE A 42 7.39 -11.66 24.14
C ILE A 42 8.05 -11.65 25.52
N THR A 43 9.35 -11.93 25.55
CA THR A 43 10.19 -12.00 26.73
C THR A 43 11.15 -10.82 26.78
N ASN A 44 11.76 -10.58 27.94
CA ASN A 44 12.79 -9.55 28.08
C ASN A 44 14.03 -9.86 27.22
N SER A 45 14.36 -11.14 27.04
CA SER A 45 15.47 -11.55 26.15
C SER A 45 15.20 -11.17 24.69
N ASP A 46 13.95 -11.27 24.21
CA ASP A 46 13.64 -10.86 22.83
C ASP A 46 13.82 -9.35 22.63
N ILE A 47 13.45 -8.56 23.64
CA ILE A 47 13.65 -7.11 23.65
C ILE A 47 15.14 -6.79 23.63
N HIS A 48 15.92 -7.46 24.47
CA HIS A 48 17.37 -7.28 24.54
C HIS A 48 18.06 -7.62 23.22
N ASP A 49 17.65 -8.69 22.54
CA ASP A 49 18.21 -9.07 21.24
C ASP A 49 17.92 -8.00 20.17
N ALA A 50 16.70 -7.46 20.14
CA ALA A 50 16.34 -6.37 19.22
C ALA A 50 17.07 -5.06 19.55
N TRP A 51 17.18 -4.72 20.84
CA TRP A 51 17.95 -3.57 21.28
C TRP A 51 19.43 -3.73 20.92
N SER A 52 20.01 -4.91 21.12
CA SER A 52 21.40 -5.20 20.79
C SER A 52 21.67 -5.06 19.30
N ALA A 53 20.76 -5.55 18.44
CA ALA A 53 20.86 -5.36 16.99
C ALA A 53 20.84 -3.87 16.60
N TRP A 54 19.95 -3.08 17.20
CA TRP A 54 19.86 -1.64 16.97
C TRP A 54 21.07 -0.86 17.52
N MET A 55 21.59 -1.28 18.68
CA MET A 55 22.73 -0.63 19.35
C MET A 55 24.04 -0.96 18.64
N ALA A 56 24.23 -2.17 18.11
CA ALA A 56 25.45 -2.57 17.41
C ALA A 56 25.76 -1.71 16.17
N GLU A 57 24.74 -1.16 15.49
CA GLU A 57 24.92 -0.24 14.36
C GLU A 57 25.40 1.16 14.79
N ARG A 58 25.21 1.52 16.06
CA ARG A 58 25.47 2.85 16.62
C ARG A 58 26.71 2.88 17.49
N ASP A 59 26.86 1.89 18.37
CA ASP A 59 28.02 1.67 19.23
C ASP A 59 28.22 0.16 19.43
N ALA A 60 29.01 -0.45 18.55
CA ALA A 60 29.37 -1.86 18.61
C ALA A 60 30.22 -2.25 19.84
N THR A 61 30.70 -1.27 20.61
CA THR A 61 31.51 -1.50 21.81
C THR A 61 30.74 -1.37 23.11
N HIS A 62 29.43 -1.13 23.03
CA HIS A 62 28.58 -0.94 24.20
C HIS A 62 28.63 -2.15 25.14
N ILE A 63 28.86 -1.91 26.43
CA ILE A 63 29.13 -2.96 27.44
C ILE A 63 28.01 -4.00 27.59
N SER A 64 26.77 -3.60 27.32
CA SER A 64 25.59 -4.48 27.38
C SER A 64 25.37 -5.32 26.13
N LEU A 65 26.24 -5.27 25.10
CA LEU A 65 26.19 -6.14 23.93
C LEU A 65 26.73 -7.54 24.23
N ILE A 66 26.10 -8.19 25.21
CA ILE A 66 26.34 -9.56 25.65
C ILE A 66 25.00 -10.30 25.74
N PRO A 67 24.98 -11.65 25.80
CA PRO A 67 23.73 -12.41 25.96
C PRO A 67 22.90 -11.95 27.18
N TYR A 68 21.57 -11.95 27.05
CA TYR A 68 20.66 -11.42 28.09
C TYR A 68 20.89 -12.03 29.48
N ASN A 69 21.15 -13.34 29.52
CA ASN A 69 21.41 -14.08 30.77
C ASN A 69 22.75 -13.76 31.44
N GLU A 70 23.65 -13.05 30.76
CA GLU A 70 24.94 -12.59 31.28
C GLU A 70 24.88 -11.14 31.80
N LEU A 71 23.77 -10.42 31.58
CA LEU A 71 23.54 -9.08 32.13
C LEU A 71 23.29 -9.12 33.65
N SER A 72 23.63 -8.03 34.34
CA SER A 72 23.19 -7.83 35.72
C SER A 72 21.67 -7.69 35.82
N GLU A 73 21.10 -8.04 36.96
CA GLU A 73 19.65 -7.91 37.20
C GLU A 73 19.14 -6.48 36.99
N GLU A 74 19.98 -5.48 37.30
CA GLU A 74 19.66 -4.07 37.09
C GLU A 74 19.51 -3.71 35.61
N VAL A 75 20.40 -4.22 34.74
CA VAL A 75 20.31 -3.97 33.30
C VAL A 75 19.16 -4.78 32.67
N GLN A 76 18.96 -6.02 33.11
CA GLN A 76 17.80 -6.84 32.69
C GLN A 76 16.45 -6.18 33.01
N GLU A 77 16.39 -5.39 34.08
CA GLU A 77 15.22 -4.62 34.49
C GLU A 77 14.91 -3.47 33.52
N GLU A 78 15.91 -2.94 32.81
CA GLU A 78 15.68 -1.93 31.78
C GLU A 78 14.87 -2.50 30.61
N ASP A 79 15.17 -3.73 30.17
CA ASP A 79 14.42 -4.44 29.14
C ASP A 79 12.99 -4.76 29.58
N ARG A 80 12.76 -4.99 30.88
CA ARG A 80 11.42 -5.28 31.43
C ARG A 80 10.43 -4.17 31.11
N VAL A 81 10.87 -2.91 31.10
CA VAL A 81 10.02 -1.75 30.77
C VAL A 81 9.49 -1.87 29.34
N PHE A 82 10.38 -2.14 28.39
CA PHE A 82 10.02 -2.28 26.98
C PHE A 82 9.22 -3.57 26.73
N ALA A 83 9.60 -4.69 27.32
CA ALA A 83 8.85 -5.95 27.21
C ALA A 83 7.42 -5.80 27.71
N THR A 84 7.24 -5.07 28.82
CA THR A 84 5.91 -4.78 29.36
C THR A 84 5.12 -3.85 28.45
N ALA A 85 5.76 -2.83 27.87
CA ALA A 85 5.09 -1.94 26.91
C ALA A 85 4.63 -2.69 25.65
N VAL A 86 5.47 -3.58 25.12
CA VAL A 86 5.12 -4.40 23.94
C VAL A 86 3.98 -5.37 24.27
N ARG A 87 4.00 -6.03 25.43
CA ARG A 87 2.87 -6.90 25.86
C ARG A 87 1.56 -6.12 26.00
N LYS A 88 1.58 -4.96 26.64
CA LYS A 88 0.39 -4.09 26.76
C LYS A 88 -0.14 -3.64 25.40
N ALA A 89 0.76 -3.27 24.49
CA ALA A 89 0.37 -2.93 23.12
C ALA A 89 -0.25 -4.13 22.40
N ALA A 90 0.30 -5.34 22.57
CA ALA A 90 -0.27 -6.56 22.00
C ALA A 90 -1.69 -6.81 22.52
N GLU A 91 -1.89 -6.77 23.83
CA GLU A 91 -3.21 -6.93 24.47
C GLU A 91 -4.21 -5.84 24.02
N GLU A 92 -3.78 -4.59 23.89
CA GLU A 92 -4.62 -3.49 23.40
C GLU A 92 -5.04 -3.70 21.95
N LEU A 93 -4.11 -4.11 21.08
CA LEU A 93 -4.40 -4.38 19.68
C LEU A 93 -5.33 -5.59 19.52
N GLU A 94 -5.09 -6.67 20.26
CA GLU A 94 -5.96 -7.84 20.30
C GLU A 94 -7.36 -7.49 20.81
N ARG A 95 -7.46 -6.71 21.89
CA ARG A 95 -8.77 -6.26 22.42
C ARG A 95 -9.48 -5.35 21.42
N THR A 96 -8.75 -4.42 20.81
CA THR A 96 -9.30 -3.53 19.78
C THR A 96 -9.84 -4.34 18.61
N GLU A 97 -9.08 -5.33 18.13
CA GLU A 97 -9.50 -6.22 17.05
C GLU A 97 -10.70 -7.08 17.45
N ALA A 98 -10.67 -7.69 18.63
CA ALA A 98 -11.78 -8.48 19.18
C ALA A 98 -13.05 -7.64 19.44
N SER A 99 -12.91 -6.34 19.69
CA SER A 99 -14.05 -5.42 19.87
C SER A 99 -14.66 -4.92 18.57
N ARG A 100 -14.01 -5.16 17.41
CA ARG A 100 -14.58 -4.75 16.13
C ARG A 100 -15.80 -5.61 15.82
N PRO A 101 -16.94 -4.99 15.47
CA PRO A 101 -18.12 -5.75 15.11
C PRO A 101 -17.83 -6.62 13.88
N GLU A 102 -18.37 -7.84 13.87
CA GLU A 102 -18.21 -8.71 12.71
C GLU A 102 -18.87 -8.07 11.49
N PHE A 103 -18.31 -8.35 10.30
CA PHE A 103 -18.82 -7.80 9.05
C PHE A 103 -20.33 -8.05 8.86
N GLY A 104 -20.81 -9.23 9.29
CA GLY A 104 -22.24 -9.58 9.22
C GLY A 104 -23.11 -8.69 10.10
N ASP A 105 -22.66 -8.36 11.30
CA ASP A 105 -23.39 -7.49 12.24
C ASP A 105 -23.45 -6.04 11.76
N ILE A 106 -22.38 -5.58 11.09
CA ILE A 106 -22.37 -4.25 10.44
C ILE A 106 -23.36 -4.21 9.27
N LEU A 107 -23.37 -5.26 8.45
CA LEU A 107 -24.23 -5.33 7.27
C LEU A 107 -25.71 -5.52 7.64
N PHE A 108 -25.98 -6.26 8.70
CA PHE A 108 -27.32 -6.57 9.19
C PHE A 108 -27.46 -6.20 10.67
N PRO A 109 -27.55 -4.90 11.01
CA PRO A 109 -27.58 -4.44 12.40
C PRO A 109 -28.81 -4.92 13.18
N SER A 110 -29.89 -5.28 12.49
CA SER A 110 -31.10 -5.87 13.08
C SER A 110 -31.18 -7.40 12.90
N GLY A 111 -30.08 -8.02 12.45
CA GLY A 111 -30.03 -9.41 12.03
C GLY A 111 -30.45 -9.62 10.58
N PRO A 112 -30.19 -10.82 10.05
CA PRO A 112 -30.44 -11.13 8.64
C PRO A 112 -31.95 -11.20 8.31
N PRO A 113 -32.33 -10.98 7.04
CA PRO A 113 -33.71 -11.14 6.57
C PRO A 113 -34.26 -12.54 6.87
N LYS A 114 -35.46 -12.59 7.46
CA LYS A 114 -36.18 -13.84 7.81
C LYS A 114 -37.54 -13.95 7.12
N THR A 115 -38.13 -12.82 6.74
CA THR A 115 -39.46 -12.77 6.13
C THR A 115 -39.39 -12.39 4.65
N GLU A 116 -40.45 -12.68 3.89
CA GLU A 116 -40.51 -12.26 2.48
C GLU A 116 -40.40 -10.74 2.29
N PRO A 117 -41.06 -9.88 3.11
CA PRO A 117 -40.86 -8.43 3.03
C PRO A 117 -39.41 -8.01 3.26
N GLU A 118 -38.76 -8.52 4.31
CA GLU A 118 -37.33 -8.22 4.60
C GLU A 118 -36.42 -8.69 3.46
N THR A 119 -36.73 -9.82 2.83
CA THR A 119 -35.99 -10.32 1.66
C THR A 119 -36.14 -9.40 0.45
N ARG A 120 -37.30 -8.76 0.27
CA ARG A 120 -37.52 -7.76 -0.79
C ARG A 120 -36.73 -6.48 -0.52
N GLU A 121 -36.68 -6.02 0.73
CA GLU A 121 -35.83 -4.88 1.12
C GLU A 121 -34.34 -5.19 0.89
N ALA A 122 -33.89 -6.39 1.24
CA ALA A 122 -32.53 -6.84 0.96
C ALA A 122 -32.22 -6.87 -0.55
N LEU A 123 -33.19 -7.28 -1.38
CA LEU A 123 -33.05 -7.21 -2.84
C LEU A 123 -32.89 -5.76 -3.34
N ASP A 124 -33.53 -4.78 -2.71
CA ASP A 124 -33.38 -3.37 -3.10
C ASP A 124 -32.00 -2.81 -2.69
N LEU A 125 -31.51 -3.15 -1.49
CA LEU A 125 -30.14 -2.83 -1.08
C LEU A 125 -29.09 -3.51 -1.98
N TYR A 126 -29.33 -4.76 -2.37
CA TYR A 126 -28.51 -5.48 -3.35
C TYR A 126 -28.43 -4.72 -4.67
N LYS A 127 -29.57 -4.26 -5.23
CA LYS A 127 -29.58 -3.47 -6.48
C LYS A 127 -28.77 -2.19 -6.35
N ILE A 128 -28.89 -1.46 -5.23
CA ILE A 128 -28.11 -0.25 -4.96
C ILE A 128 -26.61 -0.57 -4.99
N MET A 129 -26.20 -1.68 -4.36
CA MET A 129 -24.80 -2.09 -4.34
C MET A 129 -24.28 -2.48 -5.73
N VAL A 130 -25.07 -3.20 -6.52
CA VAL A 130 -24.76 -3.54 -7.91
C VAL A 130 -24.57 -2.28 -8.75
N GLN A 131 -25.53 -1.35 -8.72
CA GLN A 131 -25.45 -0.07 -9.43
C GLN A 131 -24.21 0.74 -9.00
N SER A 132 -23.87 0.72 -7.70
CA SER A 132 -22.68 1.36 -7.19
C SER A 132 -21.37 0.72 -7.72
N SER A 133 -21.36 -0.60 -7.95
CA SER A 133 -20.24 -1.30 -8.59
C SER A 133 -20.11 -0.95 -10.06
N GLU A 134 -21.21 -0.93 -10.82
CA GLU A 134 -21.21 -0.53 -12.23
C GLU A 134 -20.75 0.92 -12.43
N GLY A 135 -21.22 1.83 -11.57
CA GLY A 135 -20.76 3.22 -11.56
C GLY A 135 -19.26 3.36 -11.26
N LEU A 136 -18.71 2.47 -10.43
CA LEU A 136 -17.27 2.41 -10.15
C LEU A 136 -16.48 1.95 -11.39
N VAL A 137 -16.96 0.91 -12.09
CA VAL A 137 -16.36 0.42 -13.34
C VAL A 137 -16.37 1.51 -14.41
N SER A 138 -17.48 2.23 -14.55
CA SER A 138 -17.61 3.34 -15.51
C SER A 138 -16.63 4.48 -15.20
N ARG A 139 -16.49 4.85 -13.92
CA ARG A 139 -15.53 5.86 -13.47
C ARG A 139 -14.09 5.45 -13.76
N ARG A 140 -13.75 4.17 -13.58
CA ARG A 140 -12.42 3.63 -13.89
C ARG A 140 -12.08 3.77 -15.38
N GLN A 141 -13.04 3.53 -16.28
CA GLN A 141 -12.83 3.72 -17.73
C GLN A 141 -12.56 5.20 -18.08
N ASN A 142 -13.29 6.13 -17.45
CA ASN A 142 -13.05 7.56 -17.62
C ASN A 142 -11.66 7.97 -17.13
N VAL A 143 -11.24 7.45 -15.96
CA VAL A 143 -9.89 7.69 -15.42
C VAL A 143 -8.81 7.13 -16.34
N ASN A 144 -8.98 5.92 -16.88
CA ASN A 144 -8.04 5.35 -17.86
C ASN A 144 -7.91 6.23 -19.11
N THR A 145 -9.04 6.70 -19.65
CA THR A 145 -9.06 7.59 -20.82
C THR A 145 -8.37 8.92 -20.55
N PHE A 146 -8.61 9.52 -19.38
CA PHE A 146 -7.95 10.74 -18.93
C PHE A 146 -6.42 10.58 -18.88
N PHE A 147 -5.91 9.51 -18.26
CA PHE A 147 -4.47 9.26 -18.17
C PHE A 147 -3.83 8.98 -19.53
N LEU A 148 -4.48 8.21 -20.40
CA LEU A 148 -4.00 8.00 -21.77
C LEU A 148 -3.88 9.31 -22.55
N THR A 149 -4.87 10.20 -22.40
CA THR A 149 -4.92 11.49 -23.09
C THR A 149 -3.79 12.40 -22.63
N MET A 150 -3.57 12.51 -21.31
CA MET A 150 -2.46 13.31 -20.78
C MET A 150 -1.09 12.78 -21.20
N ASN A 151 -0.91 11.46 -21.22
CA ASN A 151 0.33 10.86 -21.72
C ASN A 151 0.54 11.14 -23.22
N GLY A 152 -0.52 11.07 -24.03
CA GLY A 152 -0.45 11.49 -25.44
C GLY A 152 -0.08 12.96 -25.62
N ALA A 153 -0.61 13.85 -24.77
CA ALA A 153 -0.25 15.26 -24.77
C ALA A 153 1.21 15.51 -24.37
N LEU A 154 1.71 14.80 -23.35
CA LEU A 154 3.12 14.85 -22.93
C LEU A 154 4.05 14.40 -24.06
N LEU A 155 3.74 13.27 -24.71
CA LEU A 155 4.50 12.77 -25.86
C LEU A 155 4.53 13.77 -27.02
N THR A 156 3.40 14.44 -27.28
CA THR A 156 3.32 15.50 -28.30
C THR A 156 4.20 16.71 -27.91
N ALA A 157 4.15 17.13 -26.65
CA ALA A 157 4.97 18.22 -26.14
C ALA A 157 6.48 17.92 -26.25
N PHE A 158 6.90 16.68 -25.97
CA PHE A 158 8.29 16.27 -26.19
C PHE A 158 8.71 16.47 -27.66
N GLY A 159 7.89 16.00 -28.60
CA GLY A 159 8.17 16.13 -30.03
C GLY A 159 8.34 17.59 -30.47
N LEU A 160 7.48 18.49 -29.99
CA LEU A 160 7.55 19.91 -30.31
C LEU A 160 8.79 20.59 -29.72
N ILE A 161 9.17 20.26 -28.49
CA ILE A 161 10.39 20.82 -27.87
C ILE A 161 11.63 20.35 -28.63
N LEU A 162 11.72 19.05 -28.93
CA LEU A 162 12.84 18.49 -29.70
C LEU A 162 12.98 19.13 -31.09
N GLN A 163 11.85 19.40 -31.76
CA GLN A 163 11.85 20.06 -33.07
C GLN A 163 12.26 21.54 -32.98
N GLY A 164 11.83 22.26 -31.94
CA GLY A 164 12.06 23.70 -31.79
C GLY A 164 13.40 24.10 -31.18
N SER A 165 14.01 23.23 -30.35
CA SER A 165 15.21 23.57 -29.57
C SER A 165 16.54 23.10 -30.21
N GLY A 166 16.47 22.32 -31.29
CA GLY A 166 17.67 21.78 -31.96
C GLY A 166 18.53 20.88 -31.08
N GLY A 167 17.98 20.32 -29.99
CA GLY A 167 18.73 19.46 -29.06
C GLY A 167 19.63 20.22 -28.08
N ASP A 168 19.41 21.53 -27.89
CA ASP A 168 20.15 22.32 -26.91
C ASP A 168 19.87 21.90 -25.45
N LYS A 169 20.71 22.39 -24.52
CA LYS A 169 20.61 22.05 -23.09
C LYS A 169 19.29 22.52 -22.46
N LEU A 170 18.73 23.65 -22.92
CA LEU A 170 17.49 24.19 -22.37
C LEU A 170 16.29 23.33 -22.76
N GLY A 171 16.22 22.90 -24.03
CA GLY A 171 15.22 21.94 -24.49
C GLY A 171 15.35 20.59 -23.80
N ALA A 172 16.57 20.09 -23.61
CA ALA A 172 16.83 18.87 -22.87
C ALA A 172 16.31 18.96 -21.42
N LEU A 173 16.55 20.07 -20.71
CA LEU A 173 16.01 20.28 -19.37
C LEU A 173 14.47 20.31 -19.36
N GLY A 174 13.85 20.99 -20.33
CA GLY A 174 12.39 21.04 -20.48
C GLY A 174 11.79 19.65 -20.71
N VAL A 175 12.41 18.83 -21.56
CA VAL A 175 12.01 17.43 -21.79
C VAL A 175 12.16 16.60 -20.51
N ALA A 176 13.27 16.75 -19.76
CA ALA A 176 13.48 16.04 -18.51
C ALA A 176 12.39 16.33 -17.47
N VAL A 177 12.00 17.61 -17.30
CA VAL A 177 10.95 18.03 -16.37
C VAL A 177 9.59 17.43 -16.76
N LEU A 178 9.21 17.53 -18.03
CA LEU A 178 7.95 16.97 -18.52
C LEU A 178 7.92 15.44 -18.45
N ALA A 179 9.07 14.79 -18.67
CA ALA A 179 9.18 13.34 -18.56
C ALA A 179 9.07 12.85 -17.12
N LEU A 180 9.67 13.58 -16.18
CA LEU A 180 9.50 13.32 -14.75
C LEU A 180 8.03 13.48 -14.33
N ALA A 181 7.34 14.51 -14.83
CA ALA A 181 5.90 14.66 -14.62
C ALA A 181 5.12 13.45 -15.16
N GLY A 182 5.48 12.92 -16.33
CA GLY A 182 4.90 11.70 -16.90
C GLY A 182 5.12 10.44 -16.04
N VAL A 183 6.30 10.27 -15.44
CA VAL A 183 6.57 9.18 -14.47
C VAL A 183 5.64 9.28 -13.26
N ILE A 184 5.55 10.47 -12.66
CA ILE A 184 4.68 10.72 -11.49
C ILE A 184 3.22 10.43 -11.85
N LEU A 185 2.80 10.92 -13.02
CA LEU A 185 1.44 10.75 -13.53
C LEU A 185 1.07 9.27 -13.73
N CYS A 186 1.97 8.48 -14.30
CA CYS A 186 1.75 7.04 -14.47
C CYS A 186 1.78 6.28 -13.13
N GLY A 187 2.59 6.72 -12.17
CA GLY A 187 2.55 6.22 -10.79
C GLY A 187 1.19 6.44 -10.13
N ALA A 188 0.63 7.65 -10.25
CA ALA A 188 -0.71 7.98 -9.79
C ALA A 188 -1.78 7.14 -10.50
N TRP A 189 -1.66 6.93 -11.81
CA TRP A 189 -2.58 6.09 -12.57
C TRP A 189 -2.60 4.64 -12.08
N ARG A 190 -1.42 4.04 -11.89
CA ARG A 190 -1.29 2.68 -11.35
C ARG A 190 -1.94 2.55 -9.97
N SER A 191 -1.70 3.54 -9.10
CA SER A 191 -2.31 3.59 -7.77
C SER A 191 -3.84 3.59 -7.85
N LEU A 192 -4.42 4.47 -8.68
CA LEU A 192 -5.87 4.55 -8.85
C LEU A 192 -6.48 3.26 -9.40
N ILE A 193 -5.88 2.61 -10.41
CA ILE A 193 -6.34 1.30 -10.92
C ILE A 193 -6.41 0.25 -9.80
N THR A 194 -5.41 0.26 -8.91
CA THR A 194 -5.34 -0.66 -7.78
C THR A 194 -6.45 -0.38 -6.78
N SER A 195 -6.65 0.90 -6.41
CA SER A 195 -7.71 1.33 -5.51
C SER A 195 -9.10 0.99 -6.02
N PHE A 196 -9.37 1.17 -7.32
CA PHE A 196 -10.63 0.73 -7.94
C PHE A 196 -10.84 -0.78 -7.75
N GLY A 197 -9.81 -1.60 -7.95
CA GLY A 197 -9.88 -3.05 -7.76
C GLY A 197 -10.09 -3.47 -6.30
N GLN A 198 -9.49 -2.75 -5.34
CA GLN A 198 -9.66 -3.00 -3.91
C GLN A 198 -11.09 -2.64 -3.45
N LEU A 199 -11.56 -1.44 -3.80
CA LEU A 199 -12.91 -1.01 -3.46
C LEU A 199 -13.97 -1.93 -4.06
N ASN A 200 -13.78 -2.37 -5.32
CA ASN A 200 -14.72 -3.27 -5.96
C ASN A 200 -14.76 -4.64 -5.25
N ARG A 201 -13.62 -5.18 -4.82
CA ARG A 201 -13.58 -6.41 -4.01
C ARG A 201 -14.42 -6.29 -2.73
N GLY A 202 -14.30 -5.17 -2.02
CA GLY A 202 -15.13 -4.90 -0.83
C GLY A 202 -16.63 -4.79 -1.16
N LYS A 203 -16.99 -4.12 -2.27
CA LYS A 203 -18.40 -4.06 -2.73
C LYS A 203 -18.96 -5.45 -3.02
N PHE A 204 -18.19 -6.31 -3.69
CA PHE A 204 -18.62 -7.68 -4.00
C PHE A 204 -18.74 -8.57 -2.76
N GLN A 205 -17.97 -8.32 -1.70
CA GLN A 205 -18.16 -8.97 -0.42
C GLN A 205 -19.54 -8.65 0.18
N VAL A 206 -19.97 -7.39 0.12
CA VAL A 206 -21.32 -6.97 0.53
C VAL A 206 -22.39 -7.60 -0.35
N ILE A 207 -22.26 -7.48 -1.68
CA ILE A 207 -23.21 -8.04 -2.67
C ILE A 207 -23.42 -9.54 -2.41
N ASN A 208 -22.34 -10.33 -2.40
CA ASN A 208 -22.41 -11.78 -2.23
C ASN A 208 -22.92 -12.19 -0.84
N THR A 209 -22.77 -11.33 0.17
CA THR A 209 -23.32 -11.60 1.50
C THR A 209 -24.82 -11.36 1.54
N ILE A 210 -25.31 -10.31 0.88
CA ILE A 210 -26.76 -10.08 0.70
C ILE A 210 -27.39 -11.21 -0.13
N GLU A 211 -26.70 -11.71 -1.16
CA GLU A 211 -27.19 -12.79 -2.02
C GLU A 211 -27.55 -14.07 -1.27
N ARG A 212 -26.99 -14.32 -0.08
CA ARG A 212 -27.32 -15.49 0.76
C ARG A 212 -28.78 -15.52 1.20
N TYR A 213 -29.45 -14.38 1.17
CA TYR A 213 -30.86 -14.23 1.54
C TYR A 213 -31.78 -14.12 0.32
N LEU A 214 -31.23 -14.13 -0.89
CA LEU A 214 -32.00 -14.10 -2.13
C LEU A 214 -32.22 -15.52 -2.67
N LYS A 215 -33.17 -15.66 -3.61
CA LYS A 215 -33.46 -16.96 -4.24
C LYS A 215 -32.34 -17.47 -5.15
N ALA A 216 -31.48 -16.57 -5.62
CA ALA A 216 -30.33 -16.90 -6.47
C ALA A 216 -29.18 -15.95 -6.15
N ALA A 217 -27.97 -16.51 -6.08
CA ALA A 217 -26.72 -15.78 -5.86
C ALA A 217 -25.94 -15.71 -7.17
N ILE A 218 -26.36 -14.81 -8.07
CA ILE A 218 -25.87 -14.74 -9.44
C ILE A 218 -24.39 -14.33 -9.51
N TYR A 219 -23.94 -13.42 -8.64
CA TYR A 219 -22.55 -12.98 -8.61
C TYR A 219 -21.65 -13.96 -7.87
N ALA A 220 -22.13 -14.60 -6.81
CA ALA A 220 -21.42 -15.72 -6.20
C ALA A 220 -21.23 -16.88 -7.19
N ALA A 221 -22.26 -17.21 -7.98
CA ALA A 221 -22.18 -18.23 -9.03
C ALA A 221 -21.23 -17.83 -10.16
N GLU A 222 -21.24 -16.56 -10.59
CA GLU A 222 -20.27 -16.02 -11.56
C GLU A 222 -18.84 -16.17 -11.04
N TRP A 223 -18.59 -15.83 -9.77
CA TRP A 223 -17.27 -15.94 -9.16
C TRP A 223 -16.77 -17.39 -9.10
N GLU A 224 -17.65 -18.34 -8.81
CA GLU A 224 -17.37 -19.78 -8.88
C GLU A 224 -17.07 -20.23 -10.32
N ALA A 225 -17.87 -19.77 -11.28
CA ALA A 225 -17.67 -20.05 -12.70
C ALA A 225 -16.32 -19.51 -13.19
N LEU A 226 -15.80 -18.41 -12.62
CA LEU A 226 -14.47 -17.87 -12.87
C LEU A 226 -13.34 -18.57 -12.08
N GLY A 227 -13.67 -19.59 -11.27
CA GLY A 227 -12.70 -20.36 -10.48
C GLY A 227 -12.05 -19.55 -9.36
N ARG A 228 -12.79 -18.60 -8.78
CA ARG A 228 -12.38 -17.82 -7.61
C ARG A 228 -11.06 -17.05 -7.76
N GLY A 229 -10.59 -16.86 -9.00
CA GLY A 229 -9.29 -16.26 -9.28
C GLY A 229 -8.08 -17.12 -8.86
N GLU A 230 -8.29 -18.40 -8.52
CA GLU A 230 -7.23 -19.34 -8.14
C GLU A 230 -6.48 -19.88 -9.37
N ASP A 231 -7.17 -19.97 -10.51
CA ASP A 231 -6.58 -20.39 -11.79
C ASP A 231 -6.43 -19.19 -12.76
N PRO A 232 -5.19 -18.71 -13.00
CA PRO A 232 -4.92 -17.62 -13.95
C PRO A 232 -5.17 -17.98 -15.42
N GLY A 233 -5.36 -19.26 -15.75
CA GLY A 233 -5.82 -19.73 -17.05
C GLY A 233 -7.32 -19.57 -17.24
N LYS A 234 -8.10 -19.57 -16.16
CA LYS A 234 -9.55 -19.42 -16.17
C LYS A 234 -10.01 -17.98 -16.04
N TYR A 235 -9.40 -17.21 -15.13
CA TYR A 235 -9.71 -15.80 -14.96
C TYR A 235 -8.50 -14.99 -14.52
N ARG A 236 -8.34 -13.81 -15.13
CA ARG A 236 -7.39 -12.79 -14.66
C ARG A 236 -8.13 -11.49 -14.46
N SER A 237 -7.95 -10.90 -13.28
CA SER A 237 -8.60 -9.63 -12.96
C SER A 237 -8.19 -8.52 -13.94
N PHE A 238 -9.15 -7.67 -14.32
CA PHE A 238 -8.88 -6.50 -15.16
C PHE A 238 -7.78 -5.60 -14.58
N THR A 239 -7.73 -5.44 -13.25
CA THR A 239 -6.66 -4.71 -12.52
C THR A 239 -5.27 -5.25 -12.85
N SER A 240 -5.09 -6.57 -12.89
CA SER A 240 -3.78 -7.15 -13.22
C SER A 240 -3.31 -6.84 -14.63
N ARG A 241 -4.23 -6.65 -15.59
CA ARG A 241 -3.92 -6.34 -16.99
C ARG A 241 -3.74 -4.84 -17.22
N GLU A 242 -4.63 -4.03 -16.67
CA GLU A 242 -4.60 -2.57 -16.87
C GLU A 242 -3.36 -1.92 -16.25
N ILE A 243 -2.77 -2.49 -15.20
CA ILE A 243 -1.52 -1.99 -14.59
C ILE A 243 -0.32 -2.05 -15.54
N TRP A 244 -0.38 -2.85 -16.62
CA TRP A 244 0.74 -2.97 -17.57
C TRP A 244 0.99 -1.68 -18.34
N VAL A 245 -0.07 -0.97 -18.73
CA VAL A 245 0.03 0.27 -19.50
C VAL A 245 0.77 1.38 -18.73
N PRO A 246 0.37 1.76 -17.49
CA PRO A 246 1.13 2.74 -16.73
C PRO A 246 2.55 2.28 -16.42
N ASN A 247 2.80 0.98 -16.17
CA ASN A 247 4.17 0.49 -15.97
C ASN A 247 5.04 0.67 -17.22
N ALA A 248 4.51 0.34 -18.40
CA ALA A 248 5.22 0.54 -19.66
C ALA A 248 5.53 2.02 -19.89
N LEU A 249 4.57 2.91 -19.60
CA LEU A 249 4.77 4.35 -19.71
C LEU A 249 5.73 4.91 -18.67
N ILE A 250 5.77 4.39 -17.44
CA ILE A 250 6.79 4.73 -16.44
C ILE A 250 8.18 4.43 -17.02
N ILE A 251 8.37 3.26 -17.62
CA ILE A 251 9.66 2.87 -18.23
C ILE A 251 10.01 3.83 -19.37
N ILE A 252 9.07 4.10 -20.27
CA ILE A 252 9.28 5.02 -21.40
C ILE A 252 9.68 6.42 -20.90
N HIS A 253 8.91 7.00 -19.99
CA HIS A 253 9.22 8.32 -19.43
C HIS A 253 10.54 8.31 -18.64
N GLY A 254 10.83 7.23 -17.92
CA GLY A 254 12.11 7.06 -17.22
C GLY A 254 13.30 7.07 -18.17
N ILE A 255 13.20 6.38 -19.31
CA ILE A 255 14.22 6.42 -20.37
C ILE A 255 14.37 7.85 -20.91
N ILE A 256 13.26 8.55 -21.18
CA ILE A 256 13.29 9.95 -21.66
C ILE A 256 14.00 10.86 -20.64
N VAL A 257 13.72 10.71 -19.34
CA VAL A 257 14.43 11.46 -18.28
C VAL A 257 15.94 11.20 -18.35
N VAL A 258 16.36 9.93 -18.41
CA VAL A 258 17.78 9.58 -18.45
C VAL A 258 18.47 10.17 -19.68
N VAL A 259 17.87 10.00 -20.86
CA VAL A 259 18.42 10.53 -22.12
C VAL A 259 18.52 12.06 -22.07
N ALA A 260 17.47 12.74 -21.60
CA ALA A 260 17.46 14.19 -21.49
C ALA A 260 18.55 14.72 -20.54
N LEU A 261 18.80 14.03 -19.43
CA LEU A 261 19.89 14.39 -18.50
C LEU A 261 21.29 14.13 -19.10
N LEU A 262 21.46 13.09 -19.90
CA LEU A 262 22.71 12.82 -20.61
C LEU A 262 23.02 13.88 -21.67
N VAL A 263 21.99 14.38 -22.38
CA VAL A 263 22.13 15.50 -23.31
C VAL A 263 22.45 16.79 -22.56
N PHE A 264 21.73 17.06 -21.46
CA PHE A 264 21.98 18.24 -20.63
C PHE A 264 23.42 18.30 -20.08
N SER A 265 23.94 17.16 -19.61
CA SER A 265 25.31 17.02 -19.12
C SER A 265 26.37 17.02 -20.22
N GLY A 266 25.97 16.91 -21.50
CA GLY A 266 26.87 16.88 -22.65
C GLY A 266 27.55 15.52 -22.87
N CYS A 267 27.05 14.46 -22.23
CA CYS A 267 27.55 13.10 -22.43
C CYS A 267 27.11 12.50 -23.78
N ILE A 268 25.98 12.97 -24.32
CA ILE A 268 25.45 12.56 -25.62
C ILE A 268 25.06 13.81 -26.39
N ASP A 269 25.46 13.88 -27.65
CA ASP A 269 24.98 14.87 -28.61
C ASP A 269 23.94 14.17 -29.51
N LEU A 270 22.71 14.68 -29.54
CA LEU A 270 21.67 14.14 -30.42
C LEU A 270 21.87 14.54 -31.89
N GLY A 271 22.94 15.28 -32.18
CA GLY A 271 23.41 15.55 -33.52
C GLY A 271 22.55 16.60 -34.21
N ASN A 272 23.16 17.74 -34.50
CA ASN A 272 22.60 18.74 -35.40
C ASN A 272 22.63 18.18 -36.84
N SER A 273 21.72 17.27 -37.19
CA SER A 273 21.48 16.88 -38.58
C SER A 273 20.52 17.86 -39.25
N ALA A 274 20.87 19.15 -39.18
CA ALA A 274 20.43 20.11 -40.19
C ALA A 274 21.59 20.19 -41.20
N ALA A 275 21.41 19.43 -42.28
CA ALA A 275 22.20 19.55 -43.48
C ALA A 275 22.18 21.01 -44.00
N THR A 276 23.31 21.38 -44.58
CA THR A 276 23.58 22.50 -45.51
C THR A 276 22.38 23.09 -46.24
#